data_AF-A0A8T1TW83-F1
#
_entry.id   AF-A0A8T1TW83-F1
#
_cell.length_a   1.000
_cell.length_b   1.000
_cell.length_c   1.000
_cell.angle_alpha   90.00
_cell.angle_beta   90.00
_cell.angle_gamma   90.00
#
_symmetry.space_group_name_H-M   'P 1'
#
loop_
_entity.id
_entity.type
_entity.pdbx_description
1 polymer ?
#
loop_
_entity_poly.entity_id
_entity_poly.type
_entity_poly.pdbx_seq_one_letter_code
_entity_poly.pdbx_strand_id
1 'polypeptide(L)'
;ALYVDNLKCHVSDASSEDFASWGTELVSLPKSATTVLQPLDVGIMGPFKKRLRALALSYKLSSTQPNRLLALMKVPAAEKREVVAT
;
A
#
# COMPACT_ATOMS: atom_id res chain seq x y z
N ALA A 1 16.80 -12.10 -13.31
CA ALA A 1 16.51 -12.03 -11.88
C ALA A 1 15.18 -11.31 -11.67
N LEU A 2 14.25 -11.93 -10.95
CA LEU A 2 12.99 -11.35 -10.53
C LEU A 2 13.13 -10.86 -9.09
N TYR A 3 12.86 -9.57 -8.85
CA TYR A 3 12.92 -8.98 -7.51
C TYR A 3 11.56 -9.03 -6.82
N VAL A 4 11.51 -9.61 -5.63
CA VAL A 4 10.26 -9.82 -4.88
C VAL A 4 10.35 -9.25 -3.46
N ASP A 5 9.21 -8.98 -2.85
CA ASP A 5 9.13 -8.69 -1.41
C ASP A 5 9.42 -9.95 -0.57
N ASN A 6 9.63 -9.75 0.74
CA ASN A 6 9.98 -10.83 1.65
C ASN A 6 8.76 -11.64 2.13
N LEU A 7 7.66 -11.68 1.37
CA LEU A 7 6.54 -12.52 1.71
C LEU A 7 6.98 -13.99 1.64
N LYS A 8 6.70 -14.78 2.69
CA LYS A 8 7.23 -16.14 2.85
C LYS A 8 7.00 -17.06 1.64
N CYS A 9 5.87 -16.92 0.96
CA CYS A 9 5.56 -17.73 -0.22
C CYS A 9 6.32 -17.29 -1.49
N HIS A 10 6.86 -16.08 -1.53
CA HIS A 10 7.65 -15.59 -2.67
C HIS A 10 9.12 -16.01 -2.55
N VAL A 11 9.65 -16.13 -1.33
CA VAL A 11 11.07 -16.41 -1.04
C VAL A 11 11.30 -17.82 -0.48
N SER A 12 10.42 -18.78 -0.81
CA SER A 12 10.61 -20.17 -0.39
C SER A 12 11.69 -20.85 -1.23
N ASP A 13 12.32 -21.90 -0.68
CA ASP A 13 13.31 -22.67 -1.44
C ASP A 13 12.67 -23.28 -2.70
N ALA A 14 11.43 -23.77 -2.57
CA ALA A 14 10.65 -24.28 -3.69
C ALA A 14 10.43 -23.24 -4.80
N SER A 15 10.09 -21.98 -4.45
CA SER A 15 9.93 -20.94 -5.48
C SER A 15 11.27 -20.59 -6.11
N SER A 16 12.37 -20.58 -5.35
CA SER A 16 13.71 -20.34 -5.90
C SER A 16 14.10 -21.43 -6.91
N GLU A 17 13.87 -22.70 -6.57
CA GLU A 17 14.16 -23.86 -7.43
C GLU A 17 13.33 -23.85 -8.72
N ASP A 18 12.02 -23.58 -8.62
CA ASP A 18 11.12 -23.49 -9.78
C ASP A 18 11.58 -22.39 -10.75
N PHE A 19 11.89 -21.19 -10.23
CA PHE A 19 12.34 -20.08 -11.07
C PHE A 19 13.73 -20.32 -11.66
N ALA A 20 14.64 -20.96 -10.91
CA ALA A 20 15.93 -21.40 -11.44
C ALA A 20 15.76 -22.39 -12.59
N SER A 21 14.80 -23.32 -12.50
CA SER A 21 14.46 -24.24 -13.60
C SER A 21 13.96 -23.51 -14.85
N TRP A 22 13.35 -22.33 -14.68
CA TRP A 22 12.92 -21.44 -15.77
C TRP A 22 14.03 -20.50 -16.26
N GLY A 23 15.26 -20.63 -15.74
CA GLY A 23 16.41 -19.83 -16.16
C GLY A 23 16.45 -18.42 -15.58
N THR A 24 15.77 -18.16 -14.47
CA THR A 24 15.88 -16.88 -13.76
C THR A 24 16.09 -17.08 -12.26
N GLU A 25 16.92 -16.22 -11.69
CA GLU A 25 17.04 -16.12 -10.24
C GLU A 25 15.87 -15.35 -9.63
N LEU A 26 15.52 -15.70 -8.40
CA LEU A 26 14.53 -15.00 -7.59
C LEU A 26 15.28 -14.29 -6.45
N VAL A 27 15.17 -12.96 -6.38
CA VAL A 27 15.97 -12.12 -5.50
C VAL A 27 15.05 -11.38 -4.53
N SER A 28 15.21 -11.64 -3.24
CA SER A 28 14.46 -10.92 -2.21
C SER A 28 15.00 -9.51 -2.02
N LEU A 29 14.11 -8.52 -1.94
CA LEU A 29 14.49 -7.16 -1.58
C LEU A 29 15.06 -7.09 -0.14
N PRO A 30 15.89 -6.08 0.17
CA PRO A 30 16.26 -5.77 1.55
C PRO A 30 15.02 -5.63 2.44
N LYS A 31 15.13 -6.11 3.69
CA LYS A 31 14.02 -6.05 4.65
C LYS A 31 13.49 -4.62 4.77
N SER A 32 12.16 -4.49 4.76
CA SER A 32 11.43 -3.21 4.86
C SER A 32 11.67 -2.22 3.72
N ALA A 33 12.30 -2.64 2.61
CA ALA A 33 12.55 -1.77 1.48
C ALA A 33 11.44 -1.82 0.39
N THR A 34 10.41 -2.64 0.57
CA THR A 34 9.31 -2.83 -0.41
C THR A 34 8.68 -1.50 -0.83
N THR A 35 8.43 -0.61 0.12
CA THR A 35 7.79 0.69 -0.12
C THR A 35 8.66 1.69 -0.88
N VAL A 36 9.95 1.39 -1.07
CA VAL A 36 10.94 2.24 -1.72
C VAL A 36 11.48 1.62 -3.01
N LEU A 37 11.66 0.29 -3.02
CA LEU A 37 12.33 -0.42 -4.10
C LEU A 37 11.37 -1.23 -4.98
N GLN A 38 10.20 -1.64 -4.48
CA GLN A 38 9.27 -2.42 -5.30
C GLN A 38 8.47 -1.49 -6.22
N PRO A 39 8.61 -1.60 -7.56
CA PRO A 39 7.94 -0.70 -8.49
C PRO A 39 6.41 -0.71 -8.37
N LEU A 40 5.82 -1.88 -8.07
CA LEU A 40 4.39 -2.01 -7.84
C LEU A 40 3.94 -1.16 -6.66
N ASP A 41 4.66 -1.16 -5.54
CA ASP A 41 4.27 -0.39 -4.37
C ASP A 41 4.50 1.11 -4.55
N VAL A 42 5.67 1.49 -5.10
CA VAL A 42 6.09 2.88 -5.30
C VAL A 42 5.28 3.56 -6.40
N GLY A 43 5.24 2.95 -7.57
CA GLY A 43 4.73 3.57 -8.79
C GLY A 43 3.23 3.40 -8.98
N ILE A 44 2.65 2.30 -8.49
CA ILE A 44 1.25 1.95 -8.76
C ILE A 44 0.40 2.03 -7.49
N MET A 45 0.73 1.25 -6.46
CA MET A 45 -0.11 1.15 -5.27
C MET A 45 -0.17 2.45 -4.47
N GLY A 46 0.94 3.19 -4.35
CA GLY A 46 0.96 4.50 -3.70
C GLY A 46 -0.06 5.49 -4.31
N PRO A 47 0.07 5.83 -5.61
CA PRO A 47 -0.88 6.68 -6.32
C PRO A 47 -2.31 6.14 -6.33
N PHE A 48 -2.47 4.83 -6.53
CA PHE A 48 -3.77 4.16 -6.53
C PHE A 48 -4.49 4.32 -5.17
N LYS A 49 -3.82 3.95 -4.06
CA LYS A 49 -4.35 4.10 -2.70
C LYS A 49 -4.68 5.57 -2.39
N LYS A 50 -3.88 6.52 -2.87
CA LYS A 50 -4.15 7.97 -2.71
C LYS A 50 -5.44 8.39 -3.42
N ARG A 51 -5.65 7.96 -4.66
CA ARG A 51 -6.91 8.22 -5.40
C ARG A 51 -8.11 7.60 -4.72
N LEU A 52 -8.01 6.35 -4.28
CA LEU A 52 -9.10 5.66 -3.59
C LEU A 52 -9.49 6.38 -2.29
N ARG A 53 -8.50 6.85 -1.51
CA ARG A 53 -8.74 7.67 -0.31
C ARG A 53 -9.43 8.99 -0.63
N ALA A 54 -9.05 9.66 -1.72
CA ALA A 54 -9.70 10.90 -2.15
C ALA A 54 -11.16 10.66 -2.54
N LEU A 55 -11.44 9.62 -3.32
CA LEU A 55 -12.81 9.25 -3.71
C LEU A 55 -13.67 8.87 -2.50
N ALA A 56 -13.13 8.06 -1.59
CA ALA A 56 -13.81 7.68 -0.36
C ALA A 56 -14.12 8.90 0.52
N LEU A 57 -13.21 9.87 0.60
CA LEU A 57 -13.45 11.12 1.32
C LEU A 57 -14.53 11.96 0.63
N SER A 58 -14.47 12.14 -0.68
CA SER A 58 -15.49 12.88 -1.45
C SER A 58 -16.89 12.28 -1.25
N TYR A 59 -17.00 10.95 -1.32
CA TYR A 59 -18.26 10.24 -1.08
C TYR A 59 -18.81 10.48 0.34
N LYS A 60 -17.94 10.40 1.35
CA LYS A 60 -18.34 10.68 2.74
C LYS A 60 -18.83 12.11 2.90
N LEU A 61 -18.15 13.08 2.29
CA LEU A 61 -18.56 14.49 2.35
C LEU A 61 -19.90 14.72 1.63
N SER A 62 -20.12 14.13 0.45
CA SER A 62 -21.42 14.25 -0.25
C SER A 62 -22.57 13.58 0.47
N SER A 63 -22.30 12.51 1.23
CA SER A 63 -23.28 11.78 2.05
C SER A 63 -23.59 12.48 3.39
N THR A 64 -22.86 13.52 3.76
CA THR A 64 -22.92 14.11 5.11
C THR A 64 -23.68 15.44 5.12
N GLN A 65 -24.58 15.62 6.10
CA GLN A 65 -25.29 16.88 6.36
C GLN A 65 -24.29 18.06 6.51
N PRO A 66 -24.60 19.28 6.01
CA PRO A 66 -23.65 20.40 5.89
C PRO A 66 -22.93 20.76 7.22
N ASN A 67 -23.61 20.56 8.35
CA ASN A 67 -23.13 20.88 9.69
C ASN A 67 -21.95 20.00 10.12
N ARG A 68 -21.89 18.74 9.64
CA ARG A 68 -20.83 17.78 9.94
C ARG A 68 -19.64 17.90 8.98
N LEU A 69 -19.86 18.48 7.80
CA LEU A 69 -18.84 18.72 6.77
C LEU A 69 -17.78 19.73 7.26
N LEU A 70 -18.22 20.79 7.94
CA LEU A 70 -17.34 21.79 8.56
C LEU A 70 -16.47 21.20 9.68
N ALA A 71 -16.98 20.23 10.45
CA ALA A 71 -16.20 19.55 11.48
C ALA A 71 -15.09 18.69 10.84
N LEU A 72 -15.40 17.92 9.80
CA LEU A 72 -14.42 17.06 9.12
C LEU A 72 -13.33 17.84 8.38
N MET A 73 -13.59 19.07 7.92
CA MET A 73 -12.59 19.94 7.29
C MET A 73 -11.68 20.63 8.32
N LYS A 74 -12.13 20.81 9.57
CA LYS A 74 -11.36 21.46 10.64
C LYS A 74 -10.47 20.51 11.43
N VAL A 75 -10.75 19.21 11.44
CA VAL A 75 -9.95 18.22 12.18
C VAL A 75 -8.58 18.06 11.49
N PRO A 76 -7.47 18.40 12.18
CA PRO A 76 -6.12 18.25 11.66
C PRO A 76 -5.82 16.81 11.24
N ALA A 77 -4.98 16.63 10.22
CA ALA A 77 -4.66 15.32 9.68
C ALA A 77 -4.06 14.33 10.71
N ALA A 78 -3.49 14.83 11.81
CA ALA A 78 -2.97 14.04 12.91
C ALA A 78 -4.09 13.34 13.71
N GLU A 79 -5.16 14.07 14.03
CA GLU A 79 -6.26 13.58 14.88
C GLU A 79 -7.13 12.53 14.15
N LYS A 80 -7.20 12.58 12.81
CA LYS A 80 -7.84 11.54 11.99
C LYS A 80 -7.12 10.18 12.03
N ARG A 81 -5.85 10.13 12.46
CA ARG A 81 -5.05 8.89 12.47
C ARG A 81 -5.17 8.13 13.79
N GLU A 82 -5.55 8.78 14.90
CA GLU A 82 -5.76 8.08 16.18
C GLU A 82 -7.10 7.32 16.23
N VAL A 83 -8.14 7.82 15.57
CA VAL A 83 -9.48 7.21 15.61
C VAL A 83 -9.55 5.84 14.89
N VAL A 84 -8.51 5.46 14.15
CA VAL A 84 -8.44 4.18 13.42
C VAL A 84 -7.66 3.11 14.19
N ALA A 85 -7.06 3.44 15.34
CA ALA A 85 -6.18 2.54 16.10
C ALA A 85 -6.81 1.94 17.38
N THR A 86 -8.14 2.07 17.56
CA THR A 86 -8.87 1.48 18.70
C THR A 86 -9.87 0.43 18.23
#